data_AF-A0A5F8A314-F1
#
_entry.id   AF-A0A5F8A314-F1
#
_cell.length_a   1.000
_cell.length_b   1.000
_cell.length_c   1.000
_cell.angle_alpha   90.00
_cell.angle_beta   90.00
_cell.angle_gamma   90.00
#
_symmetry.space_group_name_H-M   'P 1'
#
loop_
_entity.id
_entity.type
_entity.pdbx_description
1 polymer ?
#
loop_
_entity_poly.entity_id
_entity_poly.type
_entity_poly.pdbx_seq_one_letter_code
_entity_poly.pdbx_strand_id
1 'polypeptide(L)'
;MIQLTATPVSALVDEPVHIQATGLTPFQMVSFQASLEDESGNMFYSQAHYRANEFGEVDLKHASSLGGDYMGVHPMGLFWSLKPEKLLTRLLKQDVMNKPFQVQLKLYDLELIVNNKAASAPKASLTLERWYVAPGVTRIQVREGHLRGALFLPPGEGRFPGVIDLFGGLGGLLEFRASLLASRGFASLALAYFNYEDLPAKPEVTDLEYFEEAANFLLRHPKVFGPGVGVVSVCQGVQIGLSMAVNLKQVTATVLINGTNFPFGIPQVYRGKIYQPFPYSAQLISTSALGLLELYRIYETTEVGASQYLFPVEEAQGHFLFIVGEGDKIINSKAHAEQAIAQLRRHGKNNWTLLSYPGAGHLIEPPYSPLCCASMTRDLKLHWGGEVIPHAAAQEHAWKEIQRFLRKHLIPDMTSPL
;
A
#
# COMPACT_ATOMS: atom_id res chain seq x y z
N MET A 1 20.67 29.20 -20.28
CA MET A 1 19.77 29.37 -19.11
C MET A 1 19.55 28.00 -18.53
N ILE A 2 19.66 27.83 -17.22
CA ILE A 2 19.44 26.53 -16.57
C ILE A 2 17.95 26.21 -16.61
N GLN A 3 17.60 25.01 -17.03
CA GLN A 3 16.23 24.52 -17.06
C GLN A 3 16.12 23.26 -16.23
N LEU A 4 15.05 23.18 -15.44
CA LEU A 4 14.61 21.97 -14.76
C LEU A 4 13.27 21.59 -15.37
N THR A 5 13.13 20.34 -15.80
CA THR A 5 11.93 19.81 -16.44
C THR A 5 11.49 18.52 -15.77
N ALA A 6 10.18 18.33 -15.68
CA ALA A 6 9.58 17.08 -15.24
C ALA A 6 8.41 16.73 -16.17
N THR A 7 8.44 15.55 -16.77
CA THR A 7 7.46 15.15 -17.79
C THR A 7 6.85 13.78 -17.46
N PRO A 8 5.52 13.69 -17.34
CA PRO A 8 4.55 14.80 -17.29
C PRO A 8 4.62 15.60 -15.97
N VAL A 9 4.18 16.86 -16.00
CA VAL A 9 4.08 17.73 -14.80
C VAL A 9 2.89 17.39 -13.89
N SER A 10 1.91 16.65 -14.39
CA SER A 10 0.73 16.19 -13.67
C SER A 10 0.49 14.73 -14.03
N ALA A 11 0.49 13.85 -13.03
CA ALA A 11 0.41 12.40 -13.23
C ALA A 11 -0.20 11.70 -12.01
N LEU A 12 -0.58 10.44 -12.18
CA LEU A 12 -0.92 9.61 -11.01
C LEU A 12 0.31 9.34 -10.16
N VAL A 13 0.10 9.18 -8.85
CA VAL A 13 1.15 8.92 -7.87
C VAL A 13 1.86 7.60 -8.10
N ASP A 14 1.23 6.64 -8.81
CA ASP A 14 1.81 5.35 -9.18
C ASP A 14 2.41 5.34 -10.60
N GLU A 15 2.51 6.50 -11.26
CA GLU A 15 3.13 6.66 -12.58
C GLU A 15 4.51 7.33 -12.51
N PRO A 16 5.48 6.87 -13.30
CA PRO A 16 6.80 7.49 -13.33
C PRO A 16 6.76 8.88 -13.96
N VAL A 17 7.66 9.75 -13.51
CA VAL A 17 7.92 11.06 -14.10
C VAL A 17 9.39 11.13 -14.50
N HIS A 18 9.65 11.64 -15.69
CA HIS A 18 11.01 11.86 -16.18
C HIS A 18 11.49 13.25 -15.76
N ILE A 19 12.54 13.32 -14.92
CA ILE A 19 13.12 14.57 -14.42
C ILE A 19 14.49 14.78 -15.06
N GLN A 20 14.72 15.99 -15.57
CA GLN A 20 15.97 16.39 -16.19
C GLN A 20 16.33 17.84 -15.84
N ALA A 21 17.62 18.12 -15.72
CA ALA A 21 18.15 19.49 -15.73
C ALA A 21 19.12 19.67 -16.90
N THR A 22 19.06 20.83 -17.57
CA THR A 22 19.92 21.18 -18.70
C THR A 22 20.47 22.60 -18.56
N GLY A 23 21.50 22.94 -19.34
CA GLY A 23 22.12 24.25 -19.32
C GLY A 23 23.00 24.49 -18.10
N LEU A 24 23.41 23.43 -17.40
CA LEU A 24 24.43 23.46 -16.35
C LEU A 24 25.82 23.62 -16.97
N THR A 25 26.80 23.97 -16.15
CA THR A 25 28.21 23.88 -16.56
C THR A 25 28.57 22.40 -16.72
N PRO A 26 29.34 22.00 -17.75
CA PRO A 26 29.82 20.63 -17.89
C PRO A 26 30.46 20.13 -16.59
N PHE A 27 30.10 18.91 -16.18
CA PHE A 27 30.61 18.27 -14.96
C PHE A 27 30.28 18.96 -13.63
N GLN A 28 29.39 19.95 -13.63
CA GLN A 28 28.92 20.63 -12.43
C GLN A 28 28.26 19.67 -11.45
N MET A 29 28.57 19.83 -10.16
CA MET A 29 27.89 19.12 -9.07
C MET A 29 26.64 19.91 -8.65
N VAL A 30 25.50 19.23 -8.61
CA VAL A 30 24.21 19.83 -8.27
C VAL A 30 23.45 18.97 -7.26
N SER A 31 22.53 19.59 -6.52
CA SER A 31 21.60 18.91 -5.63
C SER A 31 20.18 19.10 -6.13
N PHE A 32 19.45 17.99 -6.28
CA PHE A 32 18.00 18.00 -6.50
C PHE A 32 17.33 17.79 -5.15
N GLN A 33 16.37 18.65 -4.83
CA GLN A 33 15.53 18.52 -3.65
C GLN A 33 14.07 18.37 -4.08
N ALA A 34 13.35 17.43 -3.48
CA ALA A 34 11.90 17.36 -3.55
C ALA A 34 11.30 17.67 -2.18
N SER A 35 10.17 18.37 -2.18
CA SER A 35 9.38 18.60 -0.97
C SER A 35 7.90 18.53 -1.25
N LEU A 36 7.12 18.07 -0.27
CA LEU A 36 5.67 18.22 -0.26
C LEU A 36 5.16 18.58 1.13
N GLU A 37 3.97 19.15 1.16
CA GLU A 37 3.17 19.35 2.37
C GLU A 37 1.97 18.38 2.32
N ASP A 38 1.73 17.65 3.40
CA ASP A 38 0.56 16.78 3.50
C ASP A 38 -0.71 17.57 3.85
N GLU A 39 -1.87 16.90 3.90
CA GLU A 39 -3.16 17.55 4.18
C GLU A 39 -3.31 18.04 5.62
N SER A 40 -2.36 17.70 6.50
CA SER A 40 -2.28 18.15 7.89
C SER A 40 -1.19 19.21 8.12
N GLY A 41 -0.54 19.69 7.05
CA GLY A 41 0.52 20.69 7.11
C GLY A 41 1.89 20.16 7.53
N ASN A 42 2.10 18.83 7.54
CA ASN A 42 3.42 18.28 7.79
C ASN A 42 4.25 18.27 6.51
N MET A 43 5.49 18.74 6.61
CA MET A 43 6.43 18.77 5.50
C MET A 43 7.19 17.45 5.36
N PHE A 44 7.43 17.06 4.12
CA PHE A 44 8.28 15.94 3.73
C PHE A 44 9.35 16.40 2.74
N TYR A 45 10.56 15.87 2.85
CA TYR A 45 11.70 16.26 2.02
C TYR A 45 12.56 15.06 1.61
N SER A 46 13.15 15.16 0.43
CA SER A 46 14.23 14.29 -0.02
C SER A 46 15.26 15.10 -0.80
N GLN A 47 16.48 14.59 -0.88
CA GLN A 47 17.54 15.16 -1.69
C GLN A 47 18.44 14.10 -2.32
N ALA A 48 18.96 14.40 -3.49
CA ALA A 48 19.96 13.58 -4.17
C ALA A 48 20.95 14.44 -4.95
N HIS A 49 22.20 14.00 -4.97
CA HIS A 49 23.31 14.76 -5.56
C HIS A 49 23.75 14.13 -6.86
N TYR A 50 23.99 14.95 -7.88
CA TYR A 50 24.33 14.50 -9.22
C TYR A 50 25.46 15.32 -9.80
N ARG A 51 26.10 14.75 -10.83
CA ARG A 51 27.09 15.42 -11.66
C ARG A 51 26.54 15.55 -13.07
N ALA A 52 26.57 16.76 -13.63
CA ALA A 52 26.21 16.98 -15.03
C ALA A 52 27.18 16.24 -15.97
N ASN A 53 26.68 15.81 -17.13
CA ASN A 53 27.53 15.26 -18.19
C ASN A 53 28.35 16.37 -18.89
N GLU A 54 29.08 16.01 -19.95
CA GLU A 54 29.90 16.94 -20.75
C GLU A 54 29.09 18.01 -21.49
N PHE A 55 27.78 17.78 -21.66
CA PHE A 55 26.84 18.72 -22.28
C PHE A 55 26.13 19.62 -21.26
N GLY A 56 26.43 19.48 -19.96
CA GLY A 56 25.76 20.27 -18.93
C GLY A 56 24.35 19.78 -18.60
N GLU A 57 24.12 18.47 -18.68
CA GLU A 57 22.82 17.84 -18.43
C GLU A 57 22.88 16.82 -17.30
N VAL A 58 21.81 16.75 -16.51
CA VAL A 58 21.53 15.65 -15.57
C VAL A 58 20.16 15.09 -15.93
N ASP A 59 20.13 13.86 -16.43
CA ASP A 59 18.90 13.10 -16.64
C ASP A 59 18.77 12.02 -15.55
N LEU A 60 17.78 12.12 -14.67
CA LEU A 60 17.61 11.19 -13.54
C LEU A 60 17.30 9.76 -13.99
N LYS A 61 16.91 9.55 -15.25
CA LYS A 61 16.74 8.22 -15.84
C LYS A 61 18.05 7.46 -16.00
N HIS A 62 19.15 8.19 -16.18
CA HIS A 62 20.46 7.65 -16.57
C HIS A 62 21.58 8.01 -15.59
N ALA A 63 21.52 9.20 -15.00
CA ALA A 63 22.50 9.68 -14.05
C ALA A 63 22.38 8.92 -12.72
N SER A 64 23.51 8.44 -12.22
CA SER A 64 23.59 7.88 -10.87
C SER A 64 23.60 9.01 -9.85
N SER A 65 22.74 8.93 -8.84
CA SER A 65 22.90 9.74 -7.63
C SER A 65 24.22 9.35 -6.95
N LEU A 66 24.96 10.37 -6.52
CA LEU A 66 26.27 10.27 -5.86
C LEU A 66 26.17 10.40 -4.33
N GLY A 67 24.99 10.71 -3.80
CA GLY A 67 24.76 10.89 -2.37
C GLY A 67 23.42 11.56 -2.09
N GLY A 68 23.16 11.83 -0.82
CA GLY A 68 21.85 12.31 -0.33
C GLY A 68 21.07 11.16 0.28
N ASP A 69 19.76 11.10 0.03
CA ASP A 69 18.85 10.11 0.61
C ASP A 69 18.85 8.77 -0.11
N TYR A 70 19.49 8.71 -1.28
CA TYR A 70 19.77 7.48 -2.00
C TYR A 70 20.96 7.66 -2.95
N MET A 71 21.56 6.55 -3.39
CA MET A 71 22.64 6.50 -4.37
C MET A 71 22.28 5.52 -5.48
N GLY A 72 22.89 5.67 -6.66
CA GLY A 72 22.60 4.83 -7.82
C GLY A 72 21.57 5.44 -8.77
N VAL A 73 21.22 4.70 -9.83
CA VAL A 73 20.26 5.13 -10.85
C VAL A 73 18.84 4.79 -10.40
N HIS A 74 18.17 5.77 -9.81
CA HIS A 74 16.79 5.65 -9.34
C HIS A 74 15.97 6.85 -9.84
N PRO A 75 15.27 6.73 -10.98
CA PRO A 75 14.59 7.87 -11.62
C PRO A 75 13.49 8.48 -10.75
N MET A 76 12.83 7.63 -9.96
CA MET A 76 11.78 8.03 -9.01
C MET A 76 12.30 8.17 -7.57
N GLY A 77 13.63 8.19 -7.39
CA GLY A 77 14.29 8.23 -6.09
C GLY A 77 13.79 9.36 -5.19
N LEU A 78 13.67 10.56 -5.75
CA LEU A 78 13.21 11.74 -5.03
C LEU A 78 11.81 11.57 -4.42
N PHE A 79 10.96 10.69 -4.94
CA PHE A 79 9.61 10.49 -4.42
C PHE A 79 9.58 9.46 -3.28
N TRP A 80 10.09 8.24 -3.51
CA TRP A 80 10.01 7.19 -2.48
C TRP A 80 10.97 7.41 -1.30
N SER A 81 11.93 8.32 -1.42
CA SER A 81 12.87 8.67 -0.34
C SER A 81 12.46 9.90 0.47
N LEU A 82 11.26 10.45 0.23
CA LEU A 82 10.73 11.54 1.04
C LEU A 82 10.64 11.12 2.52
N LYS A 83 11.13 11.97 3.41
CA LYS A 83 11.09 11.77 4.86
C LYS A 83 10.33 12.90 5.52
N PRO A 84 9.56 12.63 6.58
CA PRO A 84 8.84 13.67 7.30
C PRO A 84 9.84 14.56 8.06
N GLU A 85 9.58 15.87 8.07
CA GLU A 85 10.27 16.81 8.96
C GLU A 85 9.90 16.54 10.42
N LYS A 86 8.61 16.29 10.68
CA LYS A 86 8.11 15.84 11.97
C LYS A 86 8.30 14.33 12.10
N LEU A 87 9.25 13.91 12.94
CA LEU A 87 9.54 12.49 13.19
C LEU A 87 8.26 11.68 13.50
N LEU A 88 8.24 10.42 13.06
CA LEU A 88 7.14 9.46 13.28
C LEU A 88 5.81 9.86 12.60
N THR A 89 5.88 10.69 11.55
CA THR A 89 4.73 11.04 10.71
C THR A 89 4.71 10.15 9.47
N ARG A 90 3.54 9.56 9.17
CA ARG A 90 3.32 8.78 7.96
C ARG A 90 2.58 9.63 6.93
N LEU A 91 3.07 9.66 5.69
CA LEU A 91 2.34 10.30 4.61
C LEU A 91 1.09 9.49 4.27
N LEU A 92 -0.08 10.12 4.36
CA LEU A 92 -1.37 9.53 4.01
C LEU A 92 -2.17 10.53 3.18
N LYS A 93 -2.90 10.00 2.20
CA LYS A 93 -3.83 10.78 1.39
C LYS A 93 -5.27 10.48 1.83
N GLN A 94 -5.99 11.50 2.29
CA GLN A 94 -7.40 11.42 2.64
C GLN A 94 -8.28 11.92 1.48
N ASP A 95 -8.03 13.13 0.97
CA ASP A 95 -8.81 13.71 -0.13
C ASP A 95 -8.25 13.29 -1.49
N VAL A 96 -8.66 12.10 -1.94
CA VAL A 96 -8.17 11.52 -3.20
C VAL A 96 -8.77 12.18 -4.45
N MET A 97 -9.91 12.89 -4.32
CA MET A 97 -10.68 13.38 -5.48
C MET A 97 -10.35 14.81 -5.87
N ASN A 98 -10.15 15.70 -4.90
CA ASN A 98 -10.19 17.14 -5.19
C ASN A 98 -8.80 17.77 -5.26
N LYS A 99 -7.78 17.14 -4.67
CA LYS A 99 -6.44 17.73 -4.54
C LYS A 99 -5.35 16.72 -4.87
N PRO A 100 -4.38 17.04 -5.74
CA PRO A 100 -3.16 16.27 -5.83
C PRO A 100 -2.25 16.58 -4.64
N PHE A 101 -1.21 15.77 -4.43
CA PHE A 101 -0.03 16.28 -3.74
C PHE A 101 0.76 17.18 -4.68
N GLN A 102 1.12 18.36 -4.19
CA GLN A 102 1.98 19.31 -4.89
C GLN A 102 3.43 19.04 -4.48
N VAL A 103 4.21 18.41 -5.37
CA VAL A 103 5.63 18.12 -5.13
C VAL A 103 6.47 19.22 -5.74
N GLN A 104 7.12 20.01 -4.90
CA GLN A 104 8.04 21.04 -5.35
C GLN A 104 9.42 20.43 -5.60
N LEU A 105 9.93 20.57 -6.82
CA LEU A 105 11.31 20.23 -7.17
C LEU A 105 12.14 21.50 -7.25
N LYS A 106 13.34 21.44 -6.68
CA LYS A 106 14.32 22.51 -6.70
C LYS A 106 15.70 21.98 -7.06
N LEU A 107 16.41 22.77 -7.84
CA LEU A 107 17.78 22.50 -8.25
C LEU A 107 18.72 23.53 -7.61
N TYR A 108 19.77 23.05 -6.96
CA TYR A 108 20.78 23.87 -6.30
C TYR A 108 22.18 23.52 -6.81
N ASP A 109 23.13 24.42 -6.63
CA ASP A 109 24.54 23.98 -6.56
C ASP A 109 24.71 22.99 -5.41
N LEU A 110 25.70 22.11 -5.51
CA LEU A 110 26.02 21.25 -4.38
C LEU A 110 26.56 22.10 -3.23
N GLU A 111 25.70 22.35 -2.24
CA GLU A 111 26.01 23.07 -1.01
C GLU A 111 25.57 22.27 0.22
N LEU A 112 26.09 22.64 1.38
CA LEU A 112 25.65 22.09 2.66
C LEU A 112 24.22 22.58 2.95
N ILE A 113 23.25 21.68 2.81
CA ILE A 113 21.85 21.93 3.20
C ILE A 113 21.72 21.65 4.70
N VAL A 114 21.41 22.68 5.48
CA VAL A 114 21.24 22.58 6.94
C VAL A 114 19.74 22.62 7.25
N ASN A 115 19.23 21.64 8.01
CA ASN A 115 17.81 21.53 8.37
C ASN A 115 16.85 21.57 7.17
N ASN A 116 17.17 20.87 6.08
CA ASN A 116 16.42 20.85 4.82
C ASN A 116 16.24 22.23 4.14
N LYS A 117 16.98 23.25 4.61
CA LYS A 117 16.99 24.59 4.02
C LYS A 117 18.31 24.84 3.34
N ALA A 118 18.23 25.13 2.05
CA ALA A 118 19.35 25.65 1.27
C ALA A 118 19.71 27.06 1.76
N ALA A 119 21.00 27.39 1.74
CA ALA A 119 21.48 28.72 2.09
C ALA A 119 21.30 29.70 0.91
N SER A 120 21.29 29.17 -0.32
CA SER A 120 21.10 29.93 -1.55
C SER A 120 19.70 29.75 -2.15
N ALA A 121 19.34 30.66 -3.06
CA ALA A 121 18.13 30.52 -3.88
C ALA A 121 18.31 29.38 -4.91
N PRO A 122 17.24 28.64 -5.23
CA PRO A 122 17.32 27.58 -6.24
C PRO A 122 17.66 28.15 -7.62
N LYS A 123 18.46 27.41 -8.39
CA LYS A 123 18.81 27.74 -9.78
C LYS A 123 17.63 27.59 -10.72
N ALA A 124 16.79 26.61 -10.45
CA ALA A 124 15.55 26.34 -11.14
C ALA A 124 14.61 25.62 -10.17
N SER A 125 13.31 25.79 -10.36
CA SER A 125 12.29 25.09 -9.59
C SER A 125 11.04 24.88 -10.42
N LEU A 126 10.32 23.82 -10.13
CA LEU A 126 8.99 23.57 -10.68
C LEU A 126 8.13 22.85 -9.63
N THR A 127 6.83 22.80 -9.87
CA THR A 127 5.89 22.02 -9.05
C THR A 127 5.23 20.96 -9.93
N LEU A 128 5.15 19.73 -9.42
CA LEU A 128 4.41 18.64 -10.03
C LEU A 128 3.15 18.35 -9.23
N GLU A 129 2.13 17.92 -9.95
CA GLU A 129 0.92 17.37 -9.37
C GLU A 129 0.95 15.85 -9.40
N ARG A 130 0.74 15.26 -8.23
CA ARG A 130 0.68 13.80 -8.04
C ARG A 130 -0.73 13.44 -7.57
N TRP A 131 -1.54 12.92 -8.48
CA TRP A 131 -2.94 12.58 -8.28
C TRP A 131 -3.13 11.14 -7.79
N TYR A 132 -4.13 10.91 -6.94
CA TYR A 132 -4.52 9.56 -6.51
C TYR A 132 -5.68 8.96 -7.32
N VAL A 133 -6.21 9.72 -8.27
CA VAL A 133 -7.35 9.32 -9.08
C VAL A 133 -7.18 9.79 -10.53
N ALA A 134 -7.47 8.92 -11.48
CA ALA A 134 -7.42 9.25 -12.90
C ALA A 134 -8.62 10.11 -13.31
N PRO A 135 -8.46 10.95 -14.36
CA PRO A 135 -9.59 11.65 -14.95
C PRO A 135 -10.75 10.71 -15.31
N GLY A 136 -11.97 11.11 -14.94
CA GLY A 136 -13.20 10.37 -15.25
C GLY A 136 -13.55 9.23 -14.30
N VAL A 137 -12.67 8.86 -13.36
CA VAL A 137 -13.04 7.93 -12.28
C VAL A 137 -14.11 8.60 -11.40
N THR A 138 -15.19 7.88 -11.13
CA THR A 138 -16.29 8.37 -10.29
C THR A 138 -16.16 7.81 -8.88
N ARG A 139 -16.25 8.67 -7.86
CA ARG A 139 -16.36 8.27 -6.46
C ARG A 139 -17.82 8.35 -6.01
N ILE A 140 -18.35 7.26 -5.49
CA ILE A 140 -19.70 7.14 -4.93
C ILE A 140 -19.56 6.82 -3.45
N GLN A 141 -20.05 7.70 -2.58
CA GLN A 141 -20.14 7.42 -1.15
C GLN A 141 -21.15 6.29 -0.92
N VAL A 142 -20.75 5.25 -0.19
CA VAL A 142 -21.59 4.11 0.16
C VAL A 142 -22.10 4.27 1.58
N ARG A 143 -23.42 4.40 1.71
CA ARG A 143 -24.20 4.36 2.95
C ARG A 143 -25.46 3.52 2.73
N GLU A 144 -25.28 2.24 2.44
CA GLU A 144 -26.38 1.29 2.16
C GLU A 144 -26.44 0.25 3.29
N GLY A 145 -27.57 0.19 4.00
CA GLY A 145 -27.69 -0.64 5.20
C GLY A 145 -26.60 -0.30 6.22
N HIS A 146 -25.87 -1.32 6.68
CA HIS A 146 -24.74 -1.15 7.59
C HIS A 146 -23.46 -0.69 6.89
N LEU A 147 -23.35 -0.86 5.57
CA LEU A 147 -22.12 -0.63 4.82
C LEU A 147 -21.70 0.84 4.85
N ARG A 148 -20.44 1.09 5.20
CA ARG A 148 -19.79 2.39 5.09
C ARG A 148 -18.51 2.28 4.28
N GLY A 149 -18.43 3.05 3.20
CA GLY A 149 -17.28 3.01 2.31
C GLY A 149 -17.38 3.97 1.14
N ALA A 150 -16.49 3.83 0.17
CA ALA A 150 -16.52 4.58 -1.07
C ALA A 150 -16.25 3.64 -2.26
N LEU A 151 -17.18 3.64 -3.21
CA LEU A 151 -17.05 2.89 -4.46
C LEU A 151 -16.43 3.81 -5.52
N PHE A 152 -15.33 3.36 -6.11
CA PHE A 152 -14.66 4.01 -7.23
C PHE A 152 -14.93 3.22 -8.51
N LEU A 153 -15.43 3.91 -9.53
CA LEU A 153 -15.76 3.33 -10.83
C LEU A 153 -14.88 3.93 -11.91
N PRO A 154 -14.21 3.09 -12.74
CA PRO A 154 -13.51 3.58 -13.93
C PRO A 154 -14.48 4.28 -14.90
N PRO A 155 -13.98 5.21 -15.74
CA PRO A 155 -14.80 5.83 -16.77
C PRO A 155 -15.25 4.80 -17.83
N GLY A 156 -16.37 5.08 -18.49
CA GLY A 156 -16.92 4.28 -19.59
C GLY A 156 -18.13 3.42 -19.22
N GLU A 157 -18.74 2.83 -20.25
CA GLU A 157 -20.00 2.06 -20.17
C GLU A 157 -19.80 0.57 -19.88
N GLY A 158 -18.55 0.10 -19.84
CA GLY A 158 -18.22 -1.29 -19.61
C GLY A 158 -18.49 -1.76 -18.18
N ARG A 159 -18.45 -3.09 -18.01
CA ARG A 159 -18.28 -3.72 -16.70
C ARG A 159 -16.80 -3.85 -16.37
N PHE A 160 -16.49 -3.88 -15.07
CA PHE A 160 -15.15 -3.90 -14.55
C PHE A 160 -15.00 -4.99 -13.48
N PRO A 161 -13.82 -5.60 -13.33
CA PRO A 161 -13.57 -6.52 -12.23
C PRO A 161 -13.79 -5.81 -10.89
N GLY A 162 -14.66 -6.37 -10.04
CA GLY A 162 -15.02 -5.83 -8.74
C GLY A 162 -13.98 -6.19 -7.67
N VAL A 163 -13.51 -5.23 -6.90
CA VAL A 163 -12.53 -5.43 -5.82
C VAL A 163 -12.97 -4.74 -4.54
N ILE A 164 -12.95 -5.46 -3.42
CA ILE A 164 -13.08 -4.88 -2.07
C ILE A 164 -11.68 -4.59 -1.54
N ASP A 165 -11.46 -3.36 -1.09
CA ASP A 165 -10.19 -2.88 -0.56
C ASP A 165 -10.28 -2.69 0.96
N LEU A 166 -9.40 -3.39 1.69
CA LEU A 166 -9.37 -3.45 3.14
C LEU A 166 -8.00 -3.00 3.68
N PHE A 167 -8.01 -1.94 4.48
CA PHE A 167 -6.83 -1.52 5.24
C PHE A 167 -6.75 -2.22 6.60
N GLY A 168 -5.70 -1.90 7.36
CA GLY A 168 -5.42 -2.49 8.67
C GLY A 168 -6.00 -1.68 9.84
N GLY A 169 -5.35 -1.81 11.00
CA GLY A 169 -5.84 -1.29 12.28
C GLY A 169 -5.85 0.23 12.47
N LEU A 170 -5.74 1.04 11.41
CA LEU A 170 -5.88 2.50 11.54
C LEU A 170 -7.33 2.89 11.84
N GLY A 171 -8.30 2.16 11.27
CA GLY A 171 -9.71 2.55 11.29
C GLY A 171 -10.00 3.69 10.31
N GLY A 172 -11.24 4.16 10.29
CA GLY A 172 -11.64 5.16 9.30
C GLY A 172 -11.86 4.57 7.91
N LEU A 173 -11.93 5.44 6.92
CA LEU A 173 -12.03 5.09 5.50
C LEU A 173 -10.79 5.59 4.78
N LEU A 174 -9.95 4.67 4.29
CA LEU A 174 -8.78 4.97 3.47
C LEU A 174 -9.07 4.63 2.02
N GLU A 175 -8.93 5.62 1.13
CA GLU A 175 -9.44 5.53 -0.25
C GLU A 175 -8.34 5.49 -1.31
N PHE A 176 -7.09 5.78 -0.90
CA PHE A 176 -6.00 6.05 -1.83
C PHE A 176 -5.60 4.83 -2.67
N ARG A 177 -5.75 3.60 -2.15
CA ARG A 177 -5.48 2.38 -2.93
C ARG A 177 -6.66 2.03 -3.84
N ALA A 178 -7.89 2.13 -3.37
CA ALA A 178 -9.09 1.87 -4.17
C ALA A 178 -9.24 2.85 -5.35
N SER A 179 -8.99 4.14 -5.14
CA SER A 179 -9.01 5.16 -6.20
C SER A 179 -7.95 4.88 -7.28
N LEU A 180 -6.75 4.44 -6.88
CA LEU A 180 -5.72 4.01 -7.83
C LEU A 180 -6.11 2.71 -8.56
N LEU A 181 -6.70 1.73 -7.87
CA LEU A 181 -7.23 0.53 -8.54
C LEU A 181 -8.30 0.90 -9.59
N ALA A 182 -9.20 1.82 -9.28
CA ALA A 182 -10.18 2.30 -10.27
C ALA A 182 -9.54 3.01 -11.46
N SER A 183 -8.47 3.75 -11.21
CA SER A 183 -7.63 4.35 -12.26
C SER A 183 -6.95 3.30 -13.16
N ARG A 184 -6.92 2.02 -12.73
CA ARG A 184 -6.40 0.87 -13.47
C ARG A 184 -7.48 -0.08 -13.99
N GLY A 185 -8.75 0.35 -13.98
CA GLY A 185 -9.86 -0.37 -14.61
C GLY A 185 -10.59 -1.37 -13.70
N PHE A 186 -10.51 -1.21 -12.38
CA PHE A 186 -11.25 -2.02 -11.40
C PHE A 186 -12.41 -1.23 -10.79
N ALA A 187 -13.58 -1.83 -10.63
CA ALA A 187 -14.60 -1.24 -9.76
C ALA A 187 -14.22 -1.54 -8.31
N SER A 188 -13.71 -0.55 -7.58
CA SER A 188 -13.05 -0.76 -6.29
C SER A 188 -13.83 -0.13 -5.14
N LEU A 189 -14.20 -0.94 -4.15
CA LEU A 189 -14.88 -0.52 -2.92
C LEU A 189 -13.85 -0.40 -1.79
N ALA A 190 -13.47 0.84 -1.43
CA ALA A 190 -12.82 1.09 -0.15
C ALA A 190 -13.84 0.87 0.97
N LEU A 191 -13.60 -0.11 1.84
CA LEU A 191 -14.56 -0.51 2.86
C LEU A 191 -14.02 -0.18 4.26
N ALA A 192 -14.72 0.72 4.97
CA ALA A 192 -14.49 0.93 6.39
C ALA A 192 -15.20 -0.19 7.17
N TYR A 193 -14.64 -0.57 8.31
CA TYR A 193 -15.22 -1.61 9.16
C TYR A 193 -15.15 -1.30 10.66
N PHE A 194 -14.54 -0.18 11.05
CA PHE A 194 -14.60 0.39 12.40
C PHE A 194 -14.10 1.84 12.42
N ASN A 195 -14.45 2.59 13.47
CA ASN A 195 -14.01 3.96 13.72
C ASN A 195 -14.25 4.90 12.52
N TYR A 196 -15.43 4.79 11.90
CA TYR A 196 -15.84 5.60 10.76
C TYR A 196 -17.36 5.79 10.76
N GLU A 197 -17.80 7.04 10.72
CA GLU A 197 -19.23 7.42 10.80
C GLU A 197 -19.93 6.74 11.99
N ASP A 198 -20.98 5.96 11.75
CA ASP A 198 -21.76 5.22 12.74
C ASP A 198 -21.28 3.78 12.97
N LEU A 199 -20.14 3.38 12.40
CA LEU A 199 -19.50 2.12 12.74
C LEU A 199 -18.91 2.16 14.16
N PRO A 200 -18.84 1.01 14.86
CA PRO A 200 -18.24 0.95 16.19
C PRO A 200 -16.82 1.51 16.21
N ALA A 201 -16.51 2.36 17.19
CA ALA A 201 -15.15 2.88 17.37
C ALA A 201 -14.16 1.77 17.76
N LYS A 202 -14.62 0.80 18.54
CA LYS A 202 -13.87 -0.39 18.99
C LYS A 202 -14.82 -1.60 18.98
N PRO A 203 -14.87 -2.38 17.91
CA PRO A 203 -15.73 -3.55 17.84
C PRO A 203 -15.25 -4.64 18.81
N GLU A 204 -16.19 -5.36 19.43
CA GLU A 204 -15.88 -6.52 20.27
C GLU A 204 -15.72 -7.81 19.45
N VAL A 205 -16.35 -7.86 18.28
CA VAL A 205 -16.27 -8.96 17.32
C VAL A 205 -16.12 -8.41 15.91
N THR A 206 -15.46 -9.16 15.03
CA THR A 206 -15.54 -8.91 13.58
C THR A 206 -16.63 -9.80 13.00
N ASP A 207 -17.75 -9.21 12.61
CA ASP A 207 -18.87 -9.93 12.02
C ASP A 207 -18.67 -10.07 10.51
N LEU A 208 -18.55 -11.31 10.02
CA LEU A 208 -18.32 -11.57 8.61
C LEU A 208 -19.57 -11.28 7.75
N GLU A 209 -20.77 -11.24 8.34
CA GLU A 209 -22.00 -10.91 7.60
C GLU A 209 -21.94 -9.48 7.01
N TYR A 210 -21.28 -8.54 7.69
CA TYR A 210 -20.99 -7.19 7.16
C TYR A 210 -20.19 -7.24 5.85
N PHE A 211 -19.22 -8.15 5.75
CA PHE A 211 -18.38 -8.27 4.57
C PHE A 211 -19.04 -9.10 3.47
N GLU A 212 -19.94 -10.03 3.84
CA GLU A 212 -20.84 -10.70 2.89
C GLU A 212 -21.82 -9.70 2.25
N GLU A 213 -22.41 -8.79 3.03
CA GLU A 213 -23.21 -7.68 2.53
C GLU A 213 -22.42 -6.84 1.52
N ALA A 214 -21.15 -6.51 1.82
CA ALA A 214 -20.29 -5.74 0.92
C ALA A 214 -19.99 -6.47 -0.41
N ALA A 215 -19.71 -7.77 -0.36
CA ALA A 215 -19.50 -8.59 -1.56
C ALA A 215 -20.77 -8.65 -2.42
N ASN A 216 -21.93 -8.85 -1.81
CA ASN A 216 -23.21 -8.87 -2.51
C ASN A 216 -23.61 -7.49 -3.05
N PHE A 217 -23.32 -6.41 -2.34
CA PHE A 217 -23.48 -5.04 -2.82
C PHE A 217 -22.67 -4.80 -4.09
N LEU A 218 -21.39 -5.16 -4.08
CA LEU A 218 -20.51 -4.96 -5.23
C LEU A 218 -20.93 -5.80 -6.44
N LEU A 219 -21.30 -7.07 -6.24
CA LEU A 219 -21.77 -7.96 -7.32
C LEU A 219 -23.10 -7.53 -7.94
N ARG A 220 -23.99 -6.88 -7.17
CA ARG A 220 -25.24 -6.34 -7.70
C ARG A 220 -25.04 -5.10 -8.58
N HIS A 221 -23.89 -4.43 -8.48
CA HIS A 221 -23.65 -3.19 -9.21
C HIS A 221 -23.55 -3.46 -10.72
N PRO A 222 -24.30 -2.74 -11.59
CA PRO A 222 -24.41 -3.07 -13.02
C PRO A 222 -23.09 -2.94 -13.80
N LYS A 223 -22.14 -2.16 -13.27
CA LYS A 223 -20.77 -1.99 -13.81
C LYS A 223 -19.74 -2.98 -13.26
N VAL A 224 -20.13 -3.99 -12.50
CA VAL A 224 -19.21 -5.00 -11.96
C VAL A 224 -19.36 -6.31 -12.73
N PHE A 225 -18.24 -6.95 -13.08
CA PHE A 225 -18.26 -8.31 -13.62
C PHE A 225 -18.71 -9.29 -12.53
N GLY A 226 -19.58 -10.23 -12.90
CA GLY A 226 -19.76 -11.48 -12.16
C GLY A 226 -18.81 -12.56 -12.67
N PRO A 227 -18.77 -13.75 -12.02
CA PRO A 227 -19.62 -14.16 -10.91
C PRO A 227 -19.09 -13.82 -9.51
N GLY A 228 -17.86 -13.30 -9.39
CA GLY A 228 -17.21 -13.08 -8.09
C GLY A 228 -16.38 -11.80 -8.01
N VAL A 229 -15.89 -11.53 -6.80
CA VAL A 229 -15.11 -10.33 -6.46
C VAL A 229 -13.69 -10.67 -6.04
N GLY A 230 -12.81 -9.70 -6.20
CA GLY A 230 -11.49 -9.69 -5.59
C GLY A 230 -11.52 -9.06 -4.20
N VAL A 231 -10.56 -9.44 -3.36
CA VAL A 231 -10.27 -8.75 -2.10
C VAL A 231 -8.79 -8.36 -2.09
N VAL A 232 -8.49 -7.10 -1.79
CA VAL A 232 -7.12 -6.63 -1.52
C VAL A 232 -7.06 -6.17 -0.08
N SER A 233 -6.15 -6.75 0.70
CA SER A 233 -6.10 -6.52 2.14
C SER A 233 -4.68 -6.36 2.65
N VAL A 234 -4.49 -5.53 3.69
CA VAL A 234 -3.19 -5.30 4.34
C VAL A 234 -3.28 -5.35 5.85
N CYS A 235 -2.24 -5.87 6.53
CA CYS A 235 -2.15 -5.88 7.99
C CYS A 235 -3.38 -6.59 8.62
N GLN A 236 -4.09 -5.92 9.53
CA GLN A 236 -5.31 -6.43 10.15
C GLN A 236 -6.43 -6.72 9.13
N GLY A 237 -6.41 -6.12 7.94
CA GLY A 237 -7.36 -6.45 6.87
C GLY A 237 -7.17 -7.88 6.36
N VAL A 238 -5.98 -8.47 6.46
CA VAL A 238 -5.66 -9.82 5.94
C VAL A 238 -6.48 -10.90 6.64
N GLN A 239 -6.67 -10.80 7.96
CA GLN A 239 -7.52 -11.76 8.68
C GLN A 239 -8.98 -11.69 8.21
N ILE A 240 -9.45 -10.53 7.75
CA ILE A 240 -10.80 -10.37 7.20
C ILE A 240 -10.83 -10.96 5.77
N GLY A 241 -9.87 -10.59 4.92
CA GLY A 241 -9.79 -11.08 3.55
C GLY A 241 -9.67 -12.61 3.46
N LEU A 242 -8.89 -13.23 4.36
CA LEU A 242 -8.83 -14.69 4.48
C LEU A 242 -10.16 -15.30 4.94
N SER A 243 -10.79 -14.71 5.95
CA SER A 243 -12.09 -15.18 6.44
C SER A 243 -13.17 -15.08 5.36
N MET A 244 -13.16 -14.01 4.56
CA MET A 244 -14.02 -13.85 3.38
C MET A 244 -13.73 -14.95 2.35
N ALA A 245 -12.46 -15.20 2.00
CA ALA A 245 -12.08 -16.23 1.03
C ALA A 245 -12.48 -17.66 1.45
N VAL A 246 -12.43 -17.94 2.75
CA VAL A 246 -12.80 -19.24 3.33
C VAL A 246 -14.32 -19.44 3.34
N ASN A 247 -15.08 -18.42 3.71
CA ASN A 247 -16.50 -18.58 4.05
C ASN A 247 -17.47 -18.08 2.96
N LEU A 248 -17.02 -17.19 2.05
CA LEU A 248 -17.88 -16.53 1.06
C LEU A 248 -17.57 -17.07 -0.34
N LYS A 249 -18.57 -17.69 -0.98
CA LYS A 249 -18.45 -18.25 -2.34
C LYS A 249 -18.22 -17.19 -3.42
N GLN A 250 -18.55 -15.94 -3.10
CA GLN A 250 -18.40 -14.76 -3.95
C GLN A 250 -16.93 -14.37 -4.17
N VAL A 251 -16.00 -14.80 -3.32
CA VAL A 251 -14.59 -14.38 -3.39
C VAL A 251 -13.80 -15.29 -4.31
N THR A 252 -13.34 -14.75 -5.44
CA THR A 252 -12.61 -15.51 -6.48
C THR A 252 -11.10 -15.28 -6.43
N ALA A 253 -10.65 -14.12 -5.94
CA ALA A 253 -9.23 -13.77 -5.89
C ALA A 253 -8.93 -12.94 -4.63
N THR A 254 -7.90 -13.31 -3.89
CA THR A 254 -7.57 -12.68 -2.60
C THR A 254 -6.09 -12.30 -2.55
N VAL A 255 -5.82 -11.01 -2.42
CA VAL A 255 -4.49 -10.44 -2.24
C VAL A 255 -4.28 -10.11 -0.76
N LEU A 256 -3.23 -10.66 -0.18
CA LEU A 256 -2.93 -10.61 1.25
C LEU A 256 -1.55 -9.98 1.47
N ILE A 257 -1.51 -8.74 1.92
CA ILE A 257 -0.28 -7.97 2.12
C ILE A 257 0.06 -7.94 3.61
N ASN A 258 1.16 -8.58 4.01
CA ASN A 258 1.69 -8.58 5.37
C ASN A 258 0.64 -8.83 6.48
N GLY A 259 0.21 -10.07 6.67
CA GLY A 259 -0.72 -10.42 7.74
C GLY A 259 -0.63 -11.87 8.21
N THR A 260 -1.57 -12.25 9.07
CA THR A 260 -1.65 -13.56 9.72
C THR A 260 -2.64 -14.48 9.03
N ASN A 261 -2.50 -15.79 9.22
CA ASN A 261 -3.48 -16.80 8.79
C ASN A 261 -4.46 -17.23 9.88
N PHE A 262 -4.63 -16.40 10.90
CA PHE A 262 -5.52 -16.55 12.05
C PHE A 262 -6.02 -15.16 12.46
N PRO A 263 -7.16 -15.07 13.16
CA PRO A 263 -7.60 -13.80 13.69
C PRO A 263 -6.79 -13.39 14.93
N PHE A 264 -6.70 -12.09 15.19
CA PHE A 264 -6.03 -11.57 16.38
C PHE A 264 -6.75 -10.34 16.94
N GLY A 265 -6.56 -10.11 18.25
CA GLY A 265 -7.17 -9.00 18.98
C GLY A 265 -8.62 -9.26 19.38
N ILE A 266 -9.50 -9.54 18.41
CA ILE A 266 -10.92 -9.83 18.63
C ILE A 266 -11.37 -11.08 17.84
N PRO A 267 -12.36 -11.83 18.32
CA PRO A 267 -12.90 -12.97 17.59
C PRO A 267 -13.57 -12.55 16.28
N GLN A 268 -13.57 -13.46 15.31
CA GLN A 268 -14.39 -13.32 14.10
C GLN A 268 -15.57 -14.29 14.14
N VAL A 269 -16.74 -13.83 13.72
CA VAL A 269 -17.99 -14.59 13.77
C VAL A 269 -18.61 -14.65 12.38
N TYR A 270 -19.11 -15.83 12.01
CA TYR A 270 -19.92 -16.00 10.81
C TYR A 270 -20.97 -17.09 11.03
N ARG A 271 -22.26 -16.74 11.04
CA ARG A 271 -23.40 -17.68 11.17
C ARG A 271 -23.21 -18.70 12.31
N GLY A 272 -22.77 -18.23 13.47
CA GLY A 272 -22.50 -19.05 14.66
C GLY A 272 -21.14 -19.75 14.71
N LYS A 273 -20.36 -19.78 13.61
CA LYS A 273 -18.95 -20.20 13.61
C LYS A 273 -18.11 -19.09 14.23
N ILE A 274 -17.28 -19.43 15.21
CA ILE A 274 -16.41 -18.47 15.90
C ILE A 274 -14.96 -18.87 15.68
N TYR A 275 -14.18 -17.96 15.10
CA TYR A 275 -12.73 -18.05 15.04
C TYR A 275 -12.13 -17.25 16.19
N GLN A 276 -11.54 -17.96 17.14
CA GLN A 276 -10.95 -17.35 18.33
C GLN A 276 -9.64 -16.64 17.97
N PRO A 277 -9.36 -15.46 18.55
CA PRO A 277 -8.11 -14.76 18.29
C PRO A 277 -6.93 -15.55 18.83
N PHE A 278 -5.86 -15.63 18.05
CA PHE A 278 -4.62 -16.25 18.49
C PHE A 278 -4.03 -15.43 19.65
N PRO A 279 -3.70 -16.05 20.79
CA PRO A 279 -3.15 -15.35 21.94
C PRO A 279 -1.74 -14.83 21.64
N TYR A 280 -1.46 -13.58 21.98
CA TYR A 280 -0.12 -13.02 21.87
C TYR A 280 0.63 -13.13 23.20
N SER A 281 1.96 -13.22 23.15
CA SER A 281 2.84 -13.16 24.31
C SER A 281 3.38 -11.75 24.49
N ALA A 282 2.92 -11.05 25.53
CA ALA A 282 3.44 -9.72 25.88
C ALA A 282 4.94 -9.73 26.22
N GLN A 283 5.48 -10.87 26.64
CA GLN A 283 6.91 -11.03 26.96
C GLN A 283 7.81 -11.01 25.71
N LEU A 284 7.22 -11.22 24.53
CA LEU A 284 7.94 -11.20 23.24
C LEU A 284 7.84 -9.84 22.54
N ILE A 285 7.20 -8.85 23.17
CA ILE A 285 7.25 -7.46 22.71
C ILE A 285 8.68 -6.97 22.90
N SER A 286 9.30 -6.49 21.83
CA SER A 286 10.64 -5.89 21.87
C SER A 286 10.59 -4.41 21.54
N THR A 287 11.70 -3.73 21.85
CA THR A 287 11.93 -2.36 21.45
C THR A 287 13.25 -2.28 20.69
N SER A 288 13.26 -1.55 19.58
CA SER A 288 14.49 -1.26 18.85
C SER A 288 15.41 -0.35 19.66
N ALA A 289 16.66 -0.21 19.22
CA ALA A 289 17.62 0.73 19.82
C ALA A 289 17.13 2.20 19.83
N LEU A 290 16.16 2.54 18.98
CA LEU A 290 15.54 3.87 18.91
C LEU A 290 14.28 4.01 19.80
N GLY A 291 13.97 3.00 20.62
CA GLY A 291 12.79 2.98 21.49
C GLY A 291 11.47 2.81 20.72
N LEU A 292 11.51 2.26 19.51
CA LEU A 292 10.33 1.92 18.71
C LEU A 292 9.86 0.50 19.05
N LEU A 293 8.55 0.32 19.18
CA LEU A 293 7.91 -0.96 19.49
C LEU A 293 7.99 -1.91 18.29
N GLU A 294 8.45 -3.13 18.54
CA GLU A 294 8.49 -4.23 17.59
C GLU A 294 7.60 -5.36 18.10
N LEU A 295 6.68 -5.79 17.23
CA LEU A 295 5.67 -6.79 17.55
C LEU A 295 5.85 -8.09 16.77
N TYR A 296 6.85 -8.16 15.88
CA TYR A 296 7.12 -9.29 14.98
C TYR A 296 7.09 -10.67 15.66
N ARG A 297 7.51 -10.77 16.93
CA ARG A 297 7.64 -12.03 17.67
C ARG A 297 6.45 -12.38 18.56
N ILE A 298 5.44 -11.51 18.70
CA ILE A 298 4.41 -11.69 19.74
C ILE A 298 3.53 -12.93 19.55
N TYR A 299 3.52 -13.51 18.36
CA TYR A 299 2.79 -14.74 18.04
C TYR A 299 3.70 -15.97 17.91
N GLU A 300 4.99 -15.87 18.24
CA GLU A 300 5.89 -17.02 18.35
C GLU A 300 5.53 -17.80 19.63
N THR A 301 4.73 -18.86 19.52
CA THR A 301 4.48 -19.79 20.62
C THR A 301 5.09 -21.16 20.30
N THR A 302 5.51 -21.88 21.34
CA THR A 302 6.18 -23.19 21.24
C THR A 302 5.22 -24.39 21.33
N GLU A 303 3.89 -24.20 21.34
CA GLU A 303 2.99 -25.23 21.87
C GLU A 303 1.90 -25.77 20.94
N VAL A 304 1.70 -27.08 21.13
CA VAL A 304 0.65 -27.97 20.62
C VAL A 304 -0.73 -27.30 20.71
N GLY A 305 -1.47 -27.24 19.59
CA GLY A 305 -2.83 -26.67 19.53
C GLY A 305 -2.97 -25.38 18.72
N ALA A 306 -1.87 -24.79 18.23
CA ALA A 306 -1.89 -23.62 17.36
C ALA A 306 -2.83 -23.76 16.13
N SER A 307 -3.06 -24.98 15.65
CA SER A 307 -3.94 -25.27 14.51
C SER A 307 -5.40 -24.88 14.73
N GLN A 308 -5.90 -24.87 15.97
CA GLN A 308 -7.32 -24.55 16.25
C GLN A 308 -7.67 -23.07 16.02
N TYR A 309 -6.66 -22.20 16.01
CA TYR A 309 -6.81 -20.77 15.78
C TYR A 309 -6.66 -20.40 14.30
N LEU A 310 -6.11 -21.29 13.47
CA LEU A 310 -5.87 -21.02 12.07
C LEU A 310 -7.18 -21.02 11.29
N PHE A 311 -7.28 -20.14 10.31
CA PHE A 311 -8.34 -20.27 9.32
C PHE A 311 -8.16 -21.57 8.53
N PRO A 312 -9.24 -22.30 8.20
CA PRO A 312 -9.19 -23.47 7.33
C PRO A 312 -9.05 -23.03 5.87
N VAL A 313 -7.89 -22.48 5.51
CA VAL A 313 -7.62 -21.88 4.20
C VAL A 313 -7.81 -22.85 3.03
N GLU A 314 -7.74 -24.16 3.29
CA GLU A 314 -8.07 -25.23 2.35
C GLU A 314 -9.53 -25.26 1.90
N GLU A 315 -10.46 -24.72 2.70
CA GLU A 315 -11.89 -24.64 2.35
C GLU A 315 -12.14 -23.60 1.23
N ALA A 316 -11.24 -22.63 1.09
CA ALA A 316 -11.35 -21.58 0.07
C ALA A 316 -11.25 -22.15 -1.36
N GLN A 317 -12.11 -21.63 -2.23
CA GLN A 317 -12.17 -22.00 -3.66
C GLN A 317 -11.42 -20.99 -4.54
N GLY A 318 -11.34 -19.73 -4.11
CA GLY A 318 -10.65 -18.66 -4.83
C GLY A 318 -9.13 -18.79 -4.84
N HIS A 319 -8.46 -17.90 -5.56
CA HIS A 319 -7.00 -17.87 -5.66
C HIS A 319 -6.39 -16.93 -4.62
N PHE A 320 -5.15 -17.22 -4.20
CA PHE A 320 -4.40 -16.39 -3.26
C PHE A 320 -3.14 -15.77 -3.87
N LEU A 321 -2.91 -14.50 -3.59
CA LEU A 321 -1.62 -13.84 -3.76
C LEU A 321 -1.14 -13.34 -2.39
N PHE A 322 -0.15 -14.04 -1.84
CA PHE A 322 0.53 -13.62 -0.62
C PHE A 322 1.67 -12.67 -0.99
N ILE A 323 1.71 -11.51 -0.33
CA ILE A 323 2.73 -10.47 -0.50
C ILE A 323 3.34 -10.21 0.87
N VAL A 324 4.62 -10.52 1.04
CA VAL A 324 5.31 -10.40 2.32
C VAL A 324 6.58 -9.57 2.21
N GLY A 325 6.78 -8.67 3.16
CA GLY A 325 8.04 -7.98 3.39
C GLY A 325 8.87 -8.73 4.43
N GLU A 326 10.09 -9.14 4.09
CA GLU A 326 10.94 -9.89 5.04
C GLU A 326 11.54 -9.00 6.14
N GLY A 327 11.48 -7.69 5.95
CA GLY A 327 11.86 -6.68 6.94
C GLY A 327 10.70 -6.20 7.81
N ASP A 328 9.53 -6.86 7.78
CA ASP A 328 8.38 -6.56 8.63
C ASP A 328 8.76 -6.65 10.12
N LYS A 329 8.39 -5.63 10.91
CA LYS A 329 8.68 -5.54 12.35
C LYS A 329 7.42 -5.61 13.22
N ILE A 330 6.25 -5.79 12.61
CA ILE A 330 4.96 -5.84 13.28
C ILE A 330 4.41 -7.27 13.31
N ILE A 331 4.47 -7.99 12.20
CA ILE A 331 4.01 -9.37 12.09
C ILE A 331 5.09 -10.19 11.38
N ASN A 332 5.31 -11.44 11.78
CA ASN A 332 6.11 -12.37 10.99
C ASN A 332 5.34 -12.87 9.75
N SER A 333 5.10 -11.93 8.84
CA SER A 333 4.22 -12.09 7.68
C SER A 333 4.68 -13.25 6.78
N LYS A 334 5.99 -13.44 6.63
CA LYS A 334 6.56 -14.56 5.88
C LYS A 334 6.23 -15.91 6.51
N ALA A 335 6.47 -16.07 7.82
CA ALA A 335 6.17 -17.34 8.50
C ALA A 335 4.68 -17.70 8.44
N HIS A 336 3.78 -16.72 8.60
CA HIS A 336 2.34 -16.96 8.52
C HIS A 336 1.86 -17.28 7.09
N ALA A 337 2.42 -16.62 6.08
CA ALA A 337 2.15 -16.98 4.68
C ALA A 337 2.64 -18.40 4.36
N GLU A 338 3.85 -18.77 4.79
CA GLU A 338 4.39 -20.12 4.61
C GLU A 338 3.56 -21.17 5.36
N GLN A 339 3.05 -20.86 6.55
CA GLN A 339 2.14 -21.73 7.30
C GLN A 339 0.82 -21.97 6.56
N ALA A 340 0.20 -20.92 6.02
CA ALA A 340 -1.01 -21.04 5.19
C ALA A 340 -0.75 -21.83 3.90
N ILE A 341 0.37 -21.57 3.22
CA ILE A 341 0.77 -22.29 2.01
C ILE A 341 1.03 -23.78 2.30
N ALA A 342 1.66 -24.10 3.43
CA ALA A 342 1.86 -25.48 3.85
C ALA A 342 0.53 -26.20 4.15
N GLN A 343 -0.45 -25.49 4.71
CA GLN A 343 -1.80 -26.01 4.92
C GLN A 343 -2.54 -26.26 3.59
N LEU A 344 -2.47 -25.32 2.64
CA LEU A 344 -3.00 -25.49 1.28
C LEU A 344 -2.38 -26.71 0.58
N ARG A 345 -1.04 -26.80 0.57
CA ARG A 345 -0.32 -27.91 -0.07
C ARG A 345 -0.69 -29.28 0.50
N ARG A 346 -0.83 -29.39 1.83
CA ARG A 346 -1.24 -30.64 2.50
C ARG A 346 -2.63 -31.12 2.07
N HIS A 347 -3.49 -30.22 1.62
CA HIS A 347 -4.82 -30.52 1.10
C HIS A 347 -4.87 -30.53 -0.44
N GLY A 348 -3.73 -30.64 -1.12
CA GLY A 348 -3.66 -30.74 -2.57
C GLY A 348 -3.96 -29.44 -3.33
N LYS A 349 -3.99 -28.29 -2.65
CA LYS A 349 -4.28 -26.98 -3.23
C LYS A 349 -3.02 -26.29 -3.78
N ASN A 350 -3.11 -25.76 -4.99
CA ASN A 350 -2.04 -25.04 -5.71
C ASN A 350 -2.46 -23.66 -6.24
N ASN A 351 -3.65 -23.19 -5.85
CA ASN A 351 -4.27 -21.91 -6.18
C ASN A 351 -3.69 -20.73 -5.37
N TRP A 352 -2.36 -20.68 -5.22
CA TRP A 352 -1.68 -19.62 -4.48
C TRP A 352 -0.38 -19.18 -5.17
N THR A 353 0.04 -17.95 -4.92
CA THR A 353 1.35 -17.40 -5.31
C THR A 353 1.93 -16.63 -4.13
N LEU A 354 3.24 -16.71 -3.92
CA LEU A 354 3.95 -15.96 -2.89
C LEU A 354 4.94 -15.01 -3.53
N LEU A 355 4.84 -13.73 -3.18
CA LEU A 355 5.84 -12.71 -3.46
C LEU A 355 6.50 -12.32 -2.14
N SER A 356 7.77 -12.68 -1.99
CA SER A 356 8.59 -12.37 -0.81
C SER A 356 9.62 -11.32 -1.18
N TYR A 357 9.67 -10.23 -0.42
CA TYR A 357 10.53 -9.08 -0.72
C TYR A 357 11.55 -8.85 0.40
N PRO A 358 12.81 -9.28 0.21
CA PRO A 358 13.91 -8.95 1.11
C PRO A 358 14.03 -7.44 1.29
N GLY A 359 14.22 -6.99 2.53
CA GLY A 359 14.36 -5.57 2.86
C GLY A 359 13.07 -4.74 2.80
N ALA A 360 11.91 -5.29 2.40
CA ALA A 360 10.65 -4.57 2.49
C ALA A 360 10.02 -4.71 3.89
N GLY A 361 9.51 -3.61 4.45
CA GLY A 361 8.80 -3.59 5.73
C GLY A 361 7.30 -3.93 5.63
N HIS A 362 6.58 -3.61 6.70
CA HIS A 362 5.16 -3.93 6.88
C HIS A 362 4.22 -3.15 5.93
N LEU A 363 4.51 -1.88 5.65
CA LEU A 363 3.63 -0.98 4.90
C LEU A 363 3.92 -0.99 3.39
N ILE A 364 3.64 -2.09 2.70
CA ILE A 364 3.77 -2.16 1.23
C ILE A 364 2.59 -1.42 0.59
N GLU A 365 2.79 -0.14 0.31
CA GLU A 365 1.81 0.79 -0.29
C GLU A 365 1.91 0.83 -1.83
N PRO A 366 1.00 1.54 -2.53
CA PRO A 366 1.17 1.80 -3.96
C PRO A 366 2.53 2.45 -4.30
N PRO A 367 3.00 2.32 -5.55
CA PRO A 367 4.33 2.74 -5.98
C PRO A 367 4.65 4.18 -5.63
N TYR A 368 5.93 4.45 -5.41
CA TYR A 368 6.49 5.78 -5.13
C TYR A 368 6.00 6.43 -3.83
N SER A 369 5.16 5.75 -3.04
CA SER A 369 4.88 6.16 -1.67
C SER A 369 6.18 6.10 -0.85
N PRO A 370 6.45 7.10 0.01
CA PRO A 370 7.69 7.12 0.76
C PRO A 370 7.75 6.02 1.82
N LEU A 371 8.95 5.48 2.07
CA LEU A 371 9.13 4.52 3.16
C LEU A 371 8.76 5.17 4.51
N CYS A 372 7.74 4.62 5.16
CA CYS A 372 7.42 4.93 6.55
C CYS A 372 7.99 3.82 7.45
N CYS A 373 9.27 3.91 7.80
CA CYS A 373 9.90 2.90 8.66
C CYS A 373 9.35 2.90 10.09
N ALA A 374 8.84 4.04 10.57
CA ALA A 374 8.25 4.17 11.90
C ALA A 374 7.20 5.28 11.94
N SER A 375 6.13 5.08 12.71
CA SER A 375 5.13 6.14 12.95
C SER A 375 4.44 6.02 14.31
N MET A 376 3.85 7.13 14.76
CA MET A 376 2.94 7.12 15.90
C MET A 376 1.58 6.57 15.46
N THR A 377 1.06 5.57 16.17
CA THR A 377 -0.27 4.98 15.94
C THR A 377 -0.93 4.74 17.29
N ARG A 378 -2.04 5.43 17.58
CA ARG A 378 -2.75 5.33 18.87
C ARG A 378 -1.81 5.45 20.08
N ASP A 379 -0.96 6.48 20.07
CA ASP A 379 0.07 6.78 21.08
C ASP A 379 1.22 5.76 21.20
N LEU A 380 1.30 4.77 20.31
CA LEU A 380 2.40 3.83 20.22
C LEU A 380 3.35 4.20 19.08
N LYS A 381 4.66 4.21 19.37
CA LYS A 381 5.72 4.42 18.37
C LYS A 381 6.04 3.06 17.73
N LEU A 382 5.42 2.75 16.60
CA LEU A 382 5.57 1.46 15.94
C LEU A 382 6.77 1.47 14.99
N HIS A 383 7.56 0.39 15.01
CA HIS A 383 8.57 0.10 14.01
C HIS A 383 7.92 -0.75 12.91
N TRP A 384 7.77 -0.22 11.71
CA TRP A 384 7.21 -0.93 10.55
C TRP A 384 8.27 -1.71 9.78
N GLY A 385 9.55 -1.33 9.94
CA GLY A 385 10.68 -1.90 9.24
C GLY A 385 10.80 -1.44 7.79
N GLY A 386 11.69 -2.09 7.04
CA GLY A 386 11.99 -1.78 5.65
C GLY A 386 13.26 -0.95 5.43
N GLU A 387 13.89 -1.17 4.28
CA GLU A 387 15.03 -0.45 3.74
C GLU A 387 14.58 0.33 2.51
N VAL A 388 15.08 1.56 2.33
CA VAL A 388 14.48 2.52 1.40
C VAL A 388 14.40 2.01 -0.05
N ILE A 389 15.52 1.51 -0.60
CA ILE A 389 15.59 1.02 -1.99
C ILE A 389 14.83 -0.31 -2.17
N PRO A 390 15.07 -1.37 -1.37
CA PRO A 390 14.34 -2.62 -1.52
C PRO A 390 12.83 -2.47 -1.32
N HIS A 391 12.41 -1.63 -0.38
CA HIS A 391 10.99 -1.39 -0.12
C HIS A 391 10.31 -0.67 -1.29
N ALA A 392 10.94 0.38 -1.85
CA ALA A 392 10.42 1.07 -3.02
C ALA A 392 10.26 0.11 -4.22
N ALA A 393 11.28 -0.73 -4.47
CA ALA A 393 11.22 -1.75 -5.53
C ALA A 393 10.11 -2.78 -5.28
N ALA A 394 9.89 -3.18 -4.01
CA ALA A 394 8.82 -4.07 -3.63
C ALA A 394 7.44 -3.48 -3.93
N GLN A 395 7.20 -2.20 -3.59
CA GLN A 395 5.95 -1.50 -3.89
C GLN A 395 5.67 -1.45 -5.39
N GLU A 396 6.68 -1.12 -6.20
CA GLU A 396 6.58 -1.08 -7.67
C GLU A 396 6.23 -2.44 -8.27
N HIS A 397 6.92 -3.51 -7.82
CA HIS A 397 6.67 -4.86 -8.31
C HIS A 397 5.32 -5.38 -7.85
N ALA A 398 5.03 -5.29 -6.53
CA ALA A 398 3.79 -5.77 -5.93
C ALA A 398 2.57 -5.15 -6.59
N TRP A 399 2.58 -3.84 -6.86
CA TRP A 399 1.46 -3.17 -7.52
C TRP A 399 1.14 -3.72 -8.90
N LYS A 400 2.17 -4.03 -9.71
CA LYS A 400 2.00 -4.65 -11.02
C LYS A 400 1.46 -6.07 -10.90
N GLU A 401 1.95 -6.84 -9.94
CA GLU A 401 1.49 -8.22 -9.70
C GLU A 401 0.06 -8.28 -9.18
N ILE A 402 -0.34 -7.38 -8.27
CA ILE A 402 -1.71 -7.24 -7.78
C ILE A 402 -2.67 -7.05 -8.95
N GLN A 403 -2.39 -6.08 -9.82
CA GLN A 403 -3.24 -5.82 -10.98
C GLN A 403 -3.28 -7.02 -11.94
N ARG A 404 -2.14 -7.66 -12.21
CA ARG A 404 -2.08 -8.84 -13.08
C ARG A 404 -2.90 -10.00 -12.52
N PHE A 405 -2.74 -10.28 -11.23
CA PHE A 405 -3.44 -11.33 -10.51
C PHE A 405 -4.95 -11.11 -10.51
N LEU A 406 -5.40 -9.90 -10.17
CA LEU A 406 -6.82 -9.57 -10.16
C LEU A 406 -7.43 -9.66 -11.56
N ARG A 407 -6.77 -9.13 -12.60
CA ARG A 407 -7.27 -9.26 -13.99
C ARG A 407 -7.38 -10.71 -14.42
N LYS A 408 -6.37 -11.53 -14.13
CA LYS A 408 -6.34 -12.96 -14.47
C LYS A 408 -7.51 -13.74 -13.88
N HIS A 409 -7.96 -13.38 -12.67
CA HIS A 409 -8.92 -14.19 -11.93
C HIS A 409 -10.34 -13.59 -11.84
N LEU A 410 -10.52 -12.32 -12.22
CA LEU A 410 -11.81 -11.62 -12.13
C LEU A 410 -12.41 -11.22 -13.48
N ILE A 411 -11.61 -11.22 -14.55
CA ILE A 411 -12.14 -11.01 -15.90
C ILE A 411 -12.57 -12.37 -16.44
N PRO A 412 -13.84 -12.56 -16.83
CA PRO A 412 -14.29 -13.81 -17.42
C PRO A 412 -13.50 -14.14 -18.69
N ASP A 413 -13.13 -15.41 -18.86
CA ASP A 413 -12.57 -15.88 -20.13
C ASP A 413 -13.65 -15.76 -21.22
N MET A 414 -13.42 -14.90 -22.21
CA MET A 414 -14.34 -14.66 -23.33
C MET A 414 -14.45 -15.86 -24.30
N THR A 415 -13.89 -17.02 -23.94
CA THR A 415 -13.84 -18.25 -24.75
C THR A 415 -14.80 -19.34 -24.28
N SER A 416 -15.62 -19.12 -23.24
CA SER A 416 -16.71 -20.05 -22.92
C SER A 416 -17.98 -19.68 -23.73
N PRO A 417 -18.43 -20.52 -24.67
CA PRO A 417 -19.71 -20.30 -25.33
C PRO A 417 -20.84 -20.43 -24.30
N LEU A 418 -21.78 -19.49 -24.39
CA LEU A 418 -23.05 -19.44 -23.65
C LEU A 418 -23.88 -20.72 -23.80
#